data_AF-A0A0F5PYD5-F1
#
_entry.id   AF-A0A0F5PYD5-F1
#
_cell.length_a   1.000
_cell.length_b   1.000
_cell.length_c   1.000
_cell.angle_alpha   90.00
_cell.angle_beta   90.00
_cell.angle_gamma   90.00
#
_symmetry.space_group_name_H-M   'P 1'
#
loop_
_entity.id
_entity.type
_entity.pdbx_description
1 polymer ?
#
loop_
_entity_poly.entity_id
_entity_poly.type
_entity_poly.pdbx_seq_one_letter_code
_entity_poly.pdbx_strand_id
1 'polypeptide(L)'
;MSSRSNHERLLALGKEMQAAAEDMDFEKATALRNEIARLKGEAPVAPGDADTVTVSQPPPGAMGLGTQVPVRQPPKGWVKPKKPDLMTKNVKPRGGR
;
A
#
# COMPACT_ATOMS: atom_id res chain seq x y z
N MET A 1 -13.66 21.76 9.59
CA MET A 1 -12.71 22.39 8.65
C MET A 1 -13.29 22.26 7.25
N SER A 2 -13.45 23.37 6.52
CA SER A 2 -14.00 23.35 5.16
C SER A 2 -13.00 22.71 4.19
N SER A 3 -13.48 22.06 3.12
CA SER A 3 -12.61 21.54 2.05
C SER A 3 -11.72 22.63 1.46
N ARG A 4 -12.21 23.88 1.43
CA ARG A 4 -11.50 25.06 0.95
C ARG A 4 -10.30 25.45 1.83
N SER A 5 -10.47 25.41 3.15
CA SER A 5 -9.39 25.72 4.09
C SER A 5 -8.27 24.67 4.08
N ASN A 6 -8.62 23.40 3.83
CA ASN A 6 -7.60 22.35 3.67
C ASN A 6 -6.80 22.53 2.38
N HIS A 7 -7.47 22.93 1.28
CA HIS A 7 -6.80 23.19 0.01
C HIS A 7 -5.81 24.35 0.11
N GLU A 8 -6.20 25.46 0.73
CA GLU A 8 -5.32 26.62 0.95
C GLU A 8 -4.09 26.25 1.79
N ARG A 9 -4.29 25.43 2.84
CA ARG A 9 -3.20 24.93 3.67
C ARG A 9 -2.22 24.04 2.90
N LEU A 10 -2.72 23.17 2.00
CA LEU A 10 -1.87 22.33 1.15
C LEU A 10 -1.03 23.17 0.18
N LEU A 11 -1.59 24.24 -0.39
CA LEU A 11 -0.86 25.15 -1.28
C LEU A 11 0.24 25.91 -0.54
N ALA A 12 -0.02 26.36 0.69
CA ALA A 12 0.97 27.03 1.53
C ALA A 12 2.15 26.10 1.86
N LEU A 13 1.86 24.89 2.35
CA LEU A 13 2.89 23.89 2.65
C LEU A 13 3.71 23.49 1.42
N GLY A 14 3.08 23.40 0.25
CA GLY A 14 3.78 23.12 -1.01
C GLY A 14 4.80 24.19 -1.39
N LYS A 15 4.45 25.48 -1.19
CA LYS A 15 5.38 26.60 -1.43
C LYS A 15 6.55 26.60 -0.45
N GLU A 16 6.27 26.35 0.82
CA GLU A 16 7.32 26.27 1.86
C GLU A 16 8.28 25.10 1.61
N MET A 17 7.76 23.95 1.16
CA MET A 17 8.57 22.79 0.82
C MET A 17 9.49 23.07 -0.37
N GLN A 18 8.98 23.76 -1.39
CA GLN A 18 9.75 24.15 -2.56
C GLN A 18 10.88 25.13 -2.18
N ALA A 19 10.58 26.14 -1.36
CA ALA A 19 11.60 27.08 -0.87
C ALA A 19 12.68 26.36 -0.04
N ALA A 20 12.31 25.43 0.83
CA ALA A 20 13.27 24.63 1.59
C ALA A 20 14.15 23.76 0.68
N ALA A 21 13.60 23.21 -0.40
CA ALA A 21 14.36 22.44 -1.38
C ALA A 21 15.34 23.30 -2.18
N GLU A 22 14.96 24.54 -2.53
CA GLU A 22 15.82 25.53 -3.18
C GLU A 22 16.98 25.97 -2.27
N ASP A 23 16.73 26.09 -0.96
CA ASP A 23 17.75 26.35 0.06
C ASP A 23 18.57 25.10 0.47
N MET A 24 18.33 23.96 -0.18
CA MET A 24 18.93 22.64 0.13
C MET A 24 18.70 22.14 1.56
N ASP A 25 17.66 22.62 2.25
CA ASP A 25 17.22 22.13 3.55
C ASP A 25 16.25 20.95 3.36
N PHE A 26 16.83 19.78 3.08
CA PHE A 26 16.06 18.56 2.81
C PHE A 26 15.38 17.97 4.04
N GLU A 27 15.89 18.25 5.25
CA GLU A 27 15.26 17.82 6.49
C GLU A 27 13.91 18.55 6.66
N LYS A 28 13.93 19.87 6.47
CA LYS A 28 12.70 20.67 6.50
C LYS A 28 11.75 20.32 5.36
N ALA A 29 12.26 20.12 4.14
CA ALA A 29 11.44 19.69 3.01
C ALA A 29 10.76 18.32 3.28
N THR A 30 11.47 17.40 3.94
CA THR A 30 10.93 16.08 4.31
C THR A 30 9.83 16.19 5.37
N ALA A 31 10.02 17.03 6.39
CA ALA A 31 9.00 17.29 7.40
C ALA A 31 7.72 17.89 6.77
N LEU A 32 7.87 18.84 5.86
CA LEU A 32 6.74 19.47 5.14
C LEU A 32 6.02 18.47 4.24
N ARG A 33 6.75 17.62 3.51
CA ARG A 33 6.19 16.52 2.72
C ARG A 33 5.34 15.57 3.58
N ASN A 34 5.83 15.20 4.76
CA ASN A 34 5.11 14.30 5.66
C ASN A 34 3.81 14.93 6.18
N GLU A 35 3.81 16.24 6.49
CA GLU A 35 2.59 16.95 6.90
C GLU A 35 1.58 17.05 5.73
N ILE A 36 2.05 17.28 4.50
CA ILE A 36 1.20 17.24 3.29
C ILE A 36 0.55 15.86 3.14
N ALA A 37 1.33 14.77 3.26
CA ALA A 37 0.80 13.41 3.19
C ALA A 37 -0.24 13.16 4.29
N ARG A 38 -0.01 13.67 5.51
CA ARG A 38 -0.97 13.58 6.62
C ARG A 38 -2.29 14.27 6.31
N LEU A 39 -2.23 15.49 5.77
CA LEU A 39 -3.44 16.26 5.42
C LEU A 39 -4.21 15.67 4.24
N LYS A 40 -3.53 14.95 3.34
CA LYS A 40 -4.16 14.21 2.23
C LYS A 40 -4.72 12.84 2.64
N GLY A 41 -4.39 12.35 3.84
CA GLY A 41 -4.74 11.00 4.28
C GLY A 41 -3.87 9.91 3.65
N GLU A 42 -2.70 10.27 3.13
CA GLU A 42 -1.69 9.38 2.52
C GLU A 42 -0.60 8.99 3.55
N ALA A 43 -0.69 9.49 4.78
CA ALA A 43 0.20 9.14 5.89
C ALA A 43 -0.25 7.82 6.56
N PRO A 44 0.69 7.04 7.12
CA PRO A 44 0.35 5.80 7.79
C PRO A 44 -0.45 6.12 9.05
N VAL A 45 -1.49 5.33 9.33
CA VAL A 45 -2.30 5.49 10.54
C VAL A 45 -1.49 5.10 11.80
N ALA A 46 -0.53 4.18 11.65
CA ALA A 46 0.44 3.78 12.66
C ALA A 46 1.85 3.56 12.07
N PRO A 47 2.93 3.72 12.86
CA PRO A 47 4.28 3.36 12.41
C PRO A 47 4.35 1.88 12.02
N GLY A 48 4.53 1.60 10.73
CA GLY A 48 4.52 0.25 10.15
C GLY A 48 3.32 -0.09 9.25
N ASP A 49 2.36 0.82 9.06
CA ASP A 49 1.25 0.60 8.13
C ASP A 49 1.70 0.64 6.66
N ALA A 50 1.38 -0.45 5.94
CA ALA A 50 1.69 -0.67 4.53
C ALA A 50 0.93 0.24 3.56
N ASP A 51 -0.05 1.02 4.04
CA ASP A 51 -0.82 1.97 3.24
C ASP A 51 -0.06 3.30 2.99
N THR A 52 1.19 3.37 3.44
CA THR A 52 2.12 4.38 2.93
C THR A 52 2.79 3.88 1.67
N VAL A 53 2.92 4.79 0.70
CA VAL A 53 3.85 4.65 -0.42
C VAL A 53 5.29 4.73 0.12
N THR A 54 5.68 3.74 0.92
CA THR A 54 7.05 3.39 1.17
C THR A 54 7.39 2.35 0.10
N VAL A 55 8.44 2.60 -0.67
CA VAL A 55 9.00 1.61 -1.58
C VAL A 55 9.50 0.46 -0.70
N SER A 56 8.62 -0.50 -0.43
CA SER A 56 8.93 -1.70 0.34
C SER A 56 9.19 -2.85 -0.62
N GLN A 57 10.04 -3.78 -0.22
CA GLN A 57 10.21 -5.01 -0.97
C GLN A 57 8.87 -5.74 -0.99
N PRO A 58 8.32 -6.08 -2.17
CA PRO A 58 7.07 -6.81 -2.23
C PRO A 58 7.24 -8.18 -1.53
N PRO A 59 6.19 -8.70 -0.88
CA PRO A 59 6.28 -9.99 -0.23
C PRO A 59 6.66 -11.09 -1.24
N PRO A 60 7.38 -12.15 -0.81
CA PRO A 60 7.77 -13.25 -1.69
C PRO A 60 6.55 -13.84 -2.43
N GLY A 61 6.59 -13.82 -3.77
CA GLY A 61 5.48 -14.27 -4.62
C GLY A 61 4.54 -13.15 -5.12
N ALA A 62 4.68 -11.92 -4.64
CA ALA A 62 4.02 -10.74 -5.22
C ALA A 62 4.84 -10.08 -6.35
N MET A 63 6.07 -10.54 -6.59
CA MET A 63 6.88 -10.13 -7.73
C MET A 63 6.70 -11.11 -8.90
N GLY A 64 5.96 -10.72 -9.93
CA GLY A 64 5.82 -11.52 -11.14
C GLY A 64 4.79 -10.98 -12.14
N LEU A 65 4.92 -11.39 -13.40
CA LEU A 65 3.88 -11.19 -14.40
C LEU A 65 2.61 -11.91 -13.91
N GLY A 66 1.52 -11.17 -13.72
CA GLY A 66 0.25 -11.70 -13.23
C GLY A 66 -0.17 -11.23 -11.84
N THR A 67 0.67 -10.54 -11.08
CA THR A 67 0.29 -9.99 -9.76
C THR A 67 -0.82 -8.94 -9.87
N GLN A 68 -0.87 -8.19 -10.98
CA GLN A 68 -1.97 -7.26 -11.27
C GLN A 68 -3.28 -7.93 -11.72
N VAL A 69 -3.34 -9.26 -11.85
CA VAL A 69 -4.59 -9.95 -12.22
C VAL A 69 -5.51 -9.98 -10.99
N PRO A 70 -6.68 -9.32 -11.03
CA PRO A 70 -7.61 -9.36 -9.92
C PRO A 70 -8.10 -10.80 -9.71
N VAL A 71 -7.85 -11.35 -8.52
CA VAL A 71 -8.37 -12.66 -8.12
C VAL A 71 -9.85 -12.51 -7.80
N ARG A 72 -10.70 -13.35 -8.40
CA ARG A 72 -12.13 -13.39 -8.05
C ARG A 72 -12.28 -13.85 -6.59
N GLN A 73 -12.80 -12.97 -5.74
CA GLN A 73 -13.17 -13.31 -4.38
C GLN A 73 -14.38 -14.26 -4.40
N PRO A 74 -14.31 -15.41 -3.72
CA PRO A 74 -15.47 -16.28 -3.62
C PRO A 74 -16.58 -15.61 -2.80
N PRO A 75 -17.86 -15.94 -3.05
CA PRO A 75 -18.98 -15.44 -2.26
C PRO A 75 -18.83 -15.77 -0.78
N LYS A 76 -19.45 -14.95 0.09
CA LYS A 76 -19.46 -15.18 1.54
C LYS A 76 -20.04 -16.56 1.87
N GLY A 77 -19.28 -17.38 2.60
CA GLY A 77 -19.69 -18.74 3.00
C GLY A 77 -19.40 -19.83 1.97
N TRP A 78 -18.74 -19.51 0.85
CA TRP A 78 -18.31 -20.53 -0.11
C TRP A 78 -17.19 -21.40 0.47
N VAL A 79 -17.41 -22.72 0.48
CA VAL A 79 -16.43 -23.72 0.91
C VAL A 79 -15.86 -24.40 -0.34
N LYS A 80 -14.53 -24.37 -0.48
CA LYS A 80 -13.83 -25.05 -1.57
C LYS A 80 -14.10 -26.56 -1.51
N PRO A 81 -14.56 -27.21 -2.59
CA PRO A 81 -14.78 -28.65 -2.59
C PRO A 81 -13.46 -29.41 -2.41
N LYS A 82 -13.53 -30.56 -1.72
CA LYS A 82 -12.37 -31.44 -1.56
C LYS A 82 -11.92 -31.94 -2.93
N LYS A 83 -10.60 -31.92 -3.17
CA LYS A 83 -10.02 -32.45 -4.41
C LYS A 83 -10.41 -33.94 -4.53
N PRO A 84 -10.91 -34.39 -5.69
CA PRO A 84 -11.19 -35.81 -5.91
C PRO A 84 -9.91 -36.63 -5.79
N ASP A 85 -10.07 -37.89 -5.38
CA ASP A 85 -8.93 -38.81 -5.35
C ASP A 85 -8.39 -39.00 -6.78
N LEU A 86 -7.07 -38.94 -6.92
CA LEU A 86 -6.40 -39.03 -8.22
C LEU A 86 -6.37 -40.47 -8.73
N MET A 87 -6.80 -41.47 -7.94
CA MET A 87 -6.83 -42.89 -8.28
C MET A 87 -5.48 -43.43 -8.81
N THR A 88 -4.37 -42.76 -8.45
CA THR A 88 -3.00 -43.10 -8.86
C THR A 88 -2.16 -43.51 -7.66
N LYS A 89 -1.42 -44.62 -7.77
CA LYS A 89 -0.70 -45.27 -6.65
C LYS A 89 0.50 -44.49 -6.10
N ASN A 90 0.91 -43.36 -6.68
CA ASN A 90 2.19 -42.72 -6.35
C ASN A 90 2.12 -41.19 -6.23
N VAL A 91 1.24 -40.65 -5.37
CA VAL A 91 1.22 -39.20 -5.09
C VAL A 91 1.10 -38.95 -3.59
N LYS A 92 2.14 -38.39 -2.97
CA LYS A 92 2.05 -37.78 -1.63
C LYS A 92 1.30 -36.44 -1.76
N PRO A 93 0.26 -36.18 -0.94
CA PRO A 93 -0.40 -34.88 -0.95
C PRO A 93 0.60 -33.81 -0.51
N ARG A 94 0.99 -32.91 -1.42
CA ARG A 94 1.74 -31.70 -1.04
C ARG A 94 0.77 -30.75 -0.37
N GLY A 95 0.80 -30.74 0.96
CA GLY A 95 0.36 -29.67 1.87
C GLY A 95 -0.91 -28.93 1.50
N GLY A 96 -2.00 -29.23 2.21
CA GLY A 96 -3.13 -28.30 2.32
C GLY A 96 -2.67 -27.01 2.99
N ARG A 97 -2.91 -25.88 2.33
CA ARG A 97 -3.08 -24.58 2.95
C ARG A 97 -4.58 -24.31 3.02
#